data_AF-A0A2K8NBL1-F1
#
_entry.id   AF-A0A2K8NBL1-F1
#
_cell.length_a   1.000
_cell.length_b   1.000
_cell.length_c   1.000
_cell.angle_alpha   90.00
_cell.angle_beta   90.00
_cell.angle_gamma   90.00
#
_symmetry.space_group_name_H-M   'P 1'
#
loop_
_entity.id
_entity.type
_entity.pdbx_description
1 polymer ?
#
loop_
_entity_poly.entity_id
_entity_poly.type
_entity_poly.pdbx_seq_one_letter_code
_entity_poly.pdbx_strand_id
1 'polypeptide(L)' 'MRVGDWRLIFTIRTEERIIEIVAVRPRGEAYRRL' A
#
# COMPACT_ATOMS: atom_id res chain seq x y z
N MET A 1 -0.68 -3.51 3.13
CA MET A 1 0.27 -4.53 3.65
C MET A 1 1.32 -3.82 4.48
N ARG A 2 1.84 -4.43 5.56
CA ARG A 2 2.90 -3.85 6.40
C ARG A 2 4.16 -4.67 6.23
N VAL A 3 5.29 -4.02 5.94
CA VAL A 3 6.61 -4.65 5.80
C VAL A 3 7.59 -3.82 6.62
N GLY A 4 7.97 -4.31 7.81
CA GLY A 4 8.73 -3.51 8.77
C GLY A 4 8.03 -2.18 9.10
N ASP A 5 8.75 -1.07 8.94
CA ASP A 5 8.25 0.29 9.12
C ASP A 5 7.65 0.91 7.84
N TRP A 6 7.28 0.10 6.86
CA TRP A 6 6.67 0.56 5.62
C TRP A 6 5.22 0.10 5.49
N ARG A 7 4.40 0.97 4.90
CA ARG A 7 3.03 0.70 4.50
C ARG A 7 2.95 0.66 2.99
N LEU A 8 2.42 -0.44 2.46
CA LEU A 8 2.05 -0.56 1.06
C LEU A 8 0.53 -0.41 0.92
N ILE A 9 0.13 0.53 0.08
CA ILE A 9 -1.23 0.69 -0.43
C ILE A 9 -1.29 -0.06 -1.75
N PHE A 10 -2.25 -0.96 -1.88
CA PHE A 10 -2.41 -1.79 -3.05
C PHE A 10 -3.88 -1.97 -3.38
N THR A 11 -4.14 -2.29 -4.63
CA THR A 11 -5.45 -2.75 -5.10
C THR A 11 -5.34 -4.19 -5.59
N ILE A 12 -6.46 -4.91 -5.53
CA ILE A 12 -6.55 -6.31 -5.97
C ILE A 12 -7.43 -6.35 -7.21
N ARG A 13 -6.88 -6.86 -8.32
CA ARG A 13 -7.64 -7.21 -9.52
C ARG A 13 -7.81 -8.72 -9.54
N THR A 14 -8.92 -9.20 -9.03
CA THR A 14 -9.18 -10.62 -8.79
C THR A 14 -9.31 -11.43 -10.08
N GLU A 15 -9.90 -10.85 -11.12
CA GLU A 15 -10.08 -11.50 -12.43
C GLU A 15 -8.74 -11.82 -13.10
N GLU A 16 -7.79 -10.90 -12.97
CA GLU A 16 -6.44 -11.02 -13.55
C GLU A 16 -5.45 -11.70 -12.59
N ARG A 17 -5.85 -11.93 -11.33
CA ARG A 17 -4.99 -12.38 -10.21
C ARG A 17 -3.78 -11.48 -9.99
N ILE A 18 -3.95 -10.17 -10.19
CA ILE A 18 -2.89 -9.17 -10.04
C ILE A 18 -3.09 -8.39 -8.75
N ILE A 19 -1.99 -8.18 -8.02
CA ILE A 19 -1.90 -7.22 -6.92
C ILE A 19 -1.09 -6.03 -7.44
N GLU A 20 -1.73 -4.87 -7.52
CA GLU A 20 -1.10 -3.65 -8.02
C GLU A 20 -0.76 -2.73 -6.83
N ILE A 21 0.53 -2.40 -6.68
CA ILE A 21 1.00 -1.51 -5.62
C ILE A 21 0.81 -0.05 -6.06
N VAL A 22 -0.09 0.65 -5.38
CA VAL A 22 -0.44 2.04 -5.68
C VAL A 22 0.52 3.03 -4.99
N ALA A 23 0.99 2.68 -3.79
CA ALA A 23 1.97 3.50 -3.09
C ALA A 23 2.74 2.70 -2.04
N VAL A 24 3.99 3.10 -1.82
CA VAL A 24 4.84 2.66 -0.71
C VAL A 24 5.20 3.89 0.11
N ARG A 25 4.89 3.87 1.41
CA ARG A 25 5.10 5.00 2.33
C ARG A 25 5.70 4.53 3.65
N PRO A 26 6.63 5.28 4.25
CA PRO A 26 7.14 4.98 5.59
C PRO A 26 6.06 5.25 6.66
N ARG A 27 6.22 4.63 7.84
CA ARG A 27 5.26 4.58 8.96
C ARG A 27 4.74 5.93 9.48
N GLY A 28 5.34 7.06 9.10
CA GLY A 28 4.95 8.41 9.52
C GLY A 28 4.23 9.28 8.47
N GLU A 29 4.17 8.86 7.20
CA GLU A 29 3.61 9.70 6.12
C GLU A 29 2.21 9.27 5.66
N ALA A 30 1.75 8.09 6.06
CA ALA A 30 0.50 7.51 5.57
C ALA A 30 -0.79 8.18 6.11
N TYR A 31 -0.69 9.14 7.03
CA TYR A 31 -1.85 9.86 7.60
C TYR A 31 -1.70 11.40 7.61
N ARG A 32 -0.67 11.98 6.99
CA ARG A 32 -0.42 13.43 7.13
C ARG A 32 -1.35 14.34 6.28
N ARG A 33 -2.44 13.81 5.70
CA ARG A 33 -3.46 14.60 4.96
C ARG A 33 -4.85 13.93 5.02
N LEU A 34 -5.37 13.72 6.23
CA LEU A 34 -6.82 13.73 6.45
C LEU A 34 -7.17 15.05 7.14
#